data_AF-A0A6I5CMU6-F1
#
_entry.id   AF-A0A6I5CMU6-F1
#
_cell.length_a   1.000
_cell.length_b   1.000
_cell.length_c   1.000
_cell.angle_alpha   90.00
_cell.angle_beta   90.00
_cell.angle_gamma   90.00
#
_symmetry.space_group_name_H-M   'P 1'
#
loop_
_entity.id
_entity.type
_entity.pdbx_description
1 polymer ?
#
loop_
_entity_poly.entity_id
_entity_poly.type
_entity_poly.pdbx_seq_one_letter_code
_entity_poly.pdbx_strand_id
1 'polypeptide(L)' 'MSRMGDVLAGFHAAWEFASDSVLIRYERGIRTPKLFQALGERRVPLAALASVTLTPGRRGTVVL' A
#
# COMPACT_ATOMS: atom_id res chain seq x y z
N MET A 1 -5.49 -10.10 18.97
CA MET A 1 -4.43 -9.10 18.76
C MET A 1 -3.42 -9.72 17.81
N SER A 2 -3.56 -9.48 16.50
CA SER A 2 -2.64 -10.03 15.50
C SER A 2 -1.23 -9.54 15.79
N ARG A 3 -0.21 -10.39 15.62
CA ARG A 3 1.20 -9.99 15.67
C ARG A 3 1.37 -8.74 14.82
N MET A 4 1.89 -7.68 15.42
CA MET A 4 2.06 -6.38 14.79
C MET A 4 3.01 -6.55 13.61
N GLY A 5 2.46 -6.66 12.40
CA GLY A 5 3.24 -6.67 11.17
C GLY A 5 3.99 -5.34 11.03
N ASP A 6 5.06 -5.32 10.25
CA ASP A 6 5.77 -4.07 9.98
C ASP A 6 4.80 -3.07 9.35
N VAL A 7 4.80 -1.85 9.86
CA VAL A 7 3.95 -0.77 9.36
C VAL A 7 4.85 0.30 8.75
N LEU A 8 4.61 0.61 7.47
CA LEU A 8 5.29 1.69 6.77
C LEU A 8 4.32 2.84 6.47
N ALA A 9 4.86 4.06 6.50
CA ALA A 9 4.15 5.24 6.03
C ALA A 9 4.14 5.26 4.49
N GLY A 10 2.95 5.23 3.91
CA GLY A 10 2.69 5.42 2.49
C GLY A 10 2.17 6.83 2.20
N PHE A 11 2.08 7.18 0.92
CA PHE A 11 1.52 8.46 0.51
C PHE A 11 0.01 8.51 0.80
N HIS A 12 -0.39 9.31 1.80
CA HIS A 12 -1.75 9.34 2.35
C HIS A 12 -2.27 7.97 2.81
N ALA A 13 -1.39 7.09 3.28
CA ALA A 13 -1.78 5.75 3.72
C ALA A 13 -0.82 5.18 4.76
N ALA A 14 -1.30 4.21 5.54
CA ALA A 14 -0.46 3.26 6.26
C ALA A 14 -0.46 1.92 5.53
N TRP A 15 0.70 1.29 5.44
CA TRP A 15 0.88 -0.03 4.83
C TRP A 15 1.23 -1.03 5.92
N GLU A 16 0.39 -2.03 6.13
CA GLU A 16 0.63 -3.10 7.10
C GLU A 16 1.00 -4.38 6.35
N PHE A 17 2.16 -4.92 6.67
CA PHE A 17 2.68 -6.14 6.06
C PHE A 17 2.21 -7.37 6.85
N ALA A 18 1.36 -8.17 6.22
CA ALA A 18 0.98 -9.48 6.70
C ALA A 18 1.82 -10.58 6.02
N SER A 19 1.63 -11.83 6.42
CA SER A 19 2.41 -12.97 5.89
C SER A 19 2.23 -13.20 4.38
N ASP A 20 1.08 -12.84 3.82
CA ASP A 20 0.68 -13.15 2.44
C ASP A 20 0.23 -11.92 1.63
N SER A 21 0.23 -10.75 2.25
CA SER A 21 -0.40 -9.56 1.69
C SER A 21 0.09 -8.28 2.34
N VAL A 22 -0.15 -7.18 1.64
CA VAL A 22 -0.05 -5.83 2.19
C VAL A 22 -1.45 -5.25 2.30
N LEU A 23 -1.80 -4.72 3.47
CA LEU A 23 -3.00 -3.94 3.69
C LEU A 23 -2.65 -2.46 3.55
N ILE A 24 -3.36 -1.76 2.67
CA ILE A 24 -3.24 -0.32 2.46
C ILE A 24 -4.47 0.34 3.04
N ARG A 25 -4.26 1.15 4.08
CA ARG A 25 -5.29 1.93 4.75
C ARG A 25 -5.07 3.40 4.45
N TYR A 26 -5.91 3.97 3.60
CA TYR A 26 -5.81 5.40 3.30
C TYR A 26 -6.21 6.25 4.49
N GLU A 27 -5.46 7.32 4.70
CA GLU A 27 -5.73 8.32 5.73
C GLU A 27 -7.00 9.11 5.38
N ARG A 28 -7.66 9.64 6.40
CA ARG A 28 -8.80 10.54 6.23
C ARG A 28 -8.37 11.96 6.54
N GLY A 29 -8.81 12.92 5.74
CA GLY A 29 -8.55 14.33 6.02
C GLY A 29 -8.89 15.23 4.85
N ILE A 30 -8.91 16.53 5.12
CA ILE A 30 -9.26 17.57 4.11
C ILE A 30 -8.24 17.64 2.96
N ARG A 31 -7.02 17.14 3.17
CA ARG A 31 -5.94 17.12 2.17
C ARG A 31 -5.83 15.79 1.42
N THR A 32 -6.63 14.79 1.79
CA THR A 32 -6.60 13.48 1.13
C THR A 32 -7.46 13.50 -0.13
N PRO A 33 -6.98 13.03 -1.29
CA PRO A 33 -7.79 12.89 -2.50
C PRO A 33 -9.07 12.06 -2.25
N LYS A 34 -10.22 12.52 -2.77
CA LYS A 34 -11.51 11.81 -2.62
C LYS A 34 -11.49 10.38 -3.16
N LEU A 35 -10.65 10.11 -4.17
CA LEU A 35 -10.46 8.76 -4.70
C LEU A 35 -10.09 7.76 -3.60
N PHE A 36 -9.24 8.15 -2.64
CA PHE A 36 -8.81 7.26 -1.57
C PHE A 36 -9.93 6.92 -0.58
N GLN A 37 -10.91 7.81 -0.44
CA GLN A 37 -12.13 7.50 0.31
C GLN A 37 -12.98 6.46 -0.41
N ALA A 38 -13.11 6.58 -1.74
CA ALA A 38 -13.86 5.61 -2.55
C ALA A 38 -13.17 4.25 -2.60
N LEU A 39 -11.83 4.22 -2.63
CA LEU A 39 -11.05 2.98 -2.58
C LEU A 39 -11.14 2.31 -1.20
N GLY A 40 -11.25 3.07 -0.11
CA GLY A 40 -11.28 2.50 1.25
C GLY A 40 -10.04 1.67 1.56
N GLU A 41 -10.15 0.66 2.43
CA GLU A 41 -9.03 -0.27 2.66
C GLU A 41 -8.82 -1.16 1.43
N ARG A 42 -7.57 -1.33 0.98
CA ARG A 42 -7.19 -2.25 -0.11
C ARG A 42 -6.25 -3.33 0.41
N ARG A 43 -6.44 -4.56 -0.05
CA ARG A 43 -5.55 -5.69 0.22
C ARG A 43 -4.85 -6.10 -1.07
N VAL A 44 -3.53 -6.17 -1.05
CA VAL A 44 -2.70 -6.60 -2.17
C VAL A 44 -2.05 -7.93 -1.80
N PRO A 45 -2.44 -9.06 -2.43
CA PRO A 45 -1.78 -10.34 -2.22
C PRO A 45 -0.34 -10.30 -2.75
N LEU A 46 0.63 -10.85 -2.01
CA LEU A 46 2.02 -10.93 -2.46
C LEU A 46 2.16 -11.80 -3.72
N ALA A 47 1.32 -12.84 -3.84
CA ALA A 47 1.29 -13.70 -5.03
C ALA A 47 0.91 -12.93 -6.31
N ALA A 48 0.14 -11.83 -6.19
CA ALA A 48 -0.21 -11.01 -7.34
C ALA A 48 0.98 -10.18 -7.86
N LEU A 49 2.01 -10.00 -7.04
CA LEU A 49 3.24 -9.27 -7.42
C LEU A 49 4.27 -10.19 -8.09
N ALA A 50 4.09 -11.51 -8.03
CA ALA A 50 5.08 -12.49 -8.50
C ALA A 50 5.39 -12.39 -10.00
N SER A 51 4.43 -11.92 -10.82
CA SER A 51 4.59 -11.77 -12.27
C SER A 51 4.87 -10.34 -12.72
N VAL A 52 5.00 -9.38 -11.79
CA VAL A 52 5.15 -7.98 -12.16
C VAL A 52 6.62 -7.69 -12.47
N THR A 53 6.87 -7.09 -13.63
CA THR A 53 8.21 -6.65 -14.01
C THR A 53 8.45 -5.26 -13.44
N LEU A 54 9.49 -5.10 -12.62
CA LEU A 54 9.85 -3.81 -12.04
C LEU A 54 10.84 -3.08 -12.95
N THR A 55 10.60 -1.80 -13.18
CA THR A 55 11.57 -0.90 -13.81
C THR A 55 11.92 0.27 -12.86
N PRO A 56 13.17 0.77 -12.88
CA PRO A 56 13.53 1.94 -12.09
C PRO A 56 12.74 3.19 -12.51
N GLY A 57 12.16 3.87 -11.53
CA GLY A 57 11.49 5.15 -11.70
C GLY A 57 12.36 6.34 -11.29
N ARG A 58 11.75 7.53 -11.22
CA ARG A 58 12.41 8.75 -10.75
C ARG A 58 12.46 8.80 -9.23
N ARG A 59 13.48 9.45 -8.67
CA ARG A 59 13.58 9.72 -7.21
C ARG A 59 13.47 8.44 -6.34
N GLY A 60 14.07 7.35 -6.79
CA GLY A 60 14.07 6.07 -6.06
C GLY A 60 12.72 5.34 -6.07
N THR A 61 11.79 5.72 -6.94
CA THR A 61 10.54 4.97 -7.15
C THR A 61 10.77 3.74 -8.03
N VAL A 62 9.87 2.77 -7.96
CA VAL A 62 9.76 1.65 -8.90
C VAL A 62 8.48 1.81 -9.70
N VAL A 63 8.52 1.43 -10.98
CA VAL A 63 7.37 1.42 -11.88
C VAL A 63 7.06 -0.03 -12.23
N LEU A 64 5.78 -0.38 -12.15
CA LEU A 64 5.21 -1.68 -12.50
C LEU A 64 4.84 -1.73 -13.99
#